data_AF-A0A2W4NM32-F1
#
_entry.id   AF-A0A2W4NM32-F1
#
_cell.length_a   1.000
_cell.length_b   1.000
_cell.length_c   1.000
_cell.angle_alpha   90.00
_cell.angle_beta   90.00
_cell.angle_gamma   90.00
#
_symmetry.space_group_name_H-M   'P 1'
#
loop_
_entity.id
_entity.type
_entity.pdbx_description
1 polymer ?
#
loop_
_entity_poly.entity_id
_entity_poly.type
_entity_poly.pdbx_seq_one_letter_code
_entity_poly.pdbx_strand_id
1 'polypeptide(L)'
;TVDDPAAPISGIPQLDQIVYVDMDGDGVEEAAMPLFSGGTAGNIGALIFRMGARSPVLADKVGGYKLAVGVEQGRLVVSNALYAGWEPNCCPSGRSYDTYVLQGGRLQLLAHRDEGIAEAQPLTVERFYELIRRKELAAAYGLLSAAQQAANPYDAWAAGFANTIDVQATVSVDPSAPNTVSVALTATDATPEGGQVTRRFAGTWRMVWDPARPGWALDAANITPVP
;
A
#
# COMPACT_ATOMS: atom_id res chain seq x y z
N THR A 1 16.19 -1.00 6.96
CA THR A 1 17.30 -1.25 6.01
C THR A 1 16.98 -2.52 5.23
N VAL A 2 16.05 -2.44 4.29
CA VAL A 2 15.62 -3.56 3.44
C VAL A 2 16.14 -3.40 2.00
N ASP A 3 16.73 -2.24 1.66
CA ASP A 3 17.10 -1.88 0.29
C ASP A 3 18.63 -1.86 0.03
N ASP A 4 19.42 -2.64 0.78
CA ASP A 4 20.82 -2.85 0.41
C ASP A 4 20.92 -4.09 -0.49
N PRO A 5 21.17 -3.95 -1.81
CA PRO A 5 21.32 -5.09 -2.71
C PRO A 5 22.52 -5.99 -2.35
N ALA A 6 23.47 -5.49 -1.56
CA ALA A 6 24.58 -6.27 -1.04
C ALA A 6 24.22 -7.10 0.20
N ALA A 7 23.12 -6.79 0.90
CA ALA A 7 22.75 -7.47 2.13
C ALA A 7 22.58 -8.98 1.90
N PRO A 8 23.11 -9.83 2.79
CA PRO A 8 22.88 -11.26 2.70
C PRO A 8 21.37 -11.54 2.83
N ILE A 9 20.85 -12.41 1.97
CA ILE A 9 19.47 -12.90 2.07
C ILE A 9 19.56 -14.34 2.54
N SER A 10 18.83 -14.67 3.60
CA SER A 10 18.79 -16.00 4.19
C SER A 10 17.35 -16.36 4.55
N GLY A 11 16.93 -17.58 4.21
CA GLY A 11 15.58 -18.08 4.50
C GLY A 11 15.44 -19.56 4.13
N ILE A 12 14.22 -20.08 4.25
CA ILE A 12 13.86 -21.46 3.91
C ILE A 12 13.42 -21.50 2.44
N PRO A 13 14.14 -22.22 1.55
CA PRO A 13 13.77 -22.30 0.14
C PRO A 13 12.39 -22.96 -0.05
N GLN A 14 11.55 -22.33 -0.87
CA GLN A 14 10.22 -22.86 -1.23
C GLN A 14 10.31 -23.64 -2.54
N LEU A 15 10.61 -24.94 -2.44
CA LEU A 15 10.88 -25.80 -3.61
C LEU A 15 9.63 -26.08 -4.46
N ASP A 16 8.44 -25.90 -3.90
CA ASP A 16 7.14 -26.04 -4.55
C ASP A 16 6.64 -24.74 -5.22
N GLN A 17 7.38 -23.64 -5.06
CA GLN A 17 7.03 -22.31 -5.58
C GLN A 17 8.10 -21.75 -6.54
N ILE A 18 8.94 -22.62 -7.11
CA ILE A 18 9.97 -22.19 -8.08
C ILE A 18 9.27 -21.68 -9.34
N VAL A 19 9.65 -20.49 -9.78
CA VAL A 19 9.20 -19.88 -11.02
C VAL A 19 10.27 -20.08 -12.08
N TYR A 20 9.86 -20.57 -13.25
CA TYR A 20 10.73 -20.73 -14.41
C TYR A 20 10.36 -19.71 -15.49
N VAL A 21 11.34 -19.00 -16.02
CA VAL A 21 11.18 -18.02 -17.10
C VAL A 21 12.52 -17.75 -17.77
N ASP A 22 12.53 -17.59 -19.09
CA ASP A 22 13.69 -17.16 -19.87
C ASP A 22 13.97 -15.67 -19.59
N MET A 23 14.92 -15.40 -18.69
CA MET A 23 15.20 -14.04 -18.20
C MET A 23 16.22 -13.31 -19.06
N ASP A 24 17.13 -14.03 -19.73
CA ASP A 24 18.17 -13.45 -20.59
C ASP A 24 17.88 -13.55 -22.10
N GLY A 25 16.83 -14.27 -22.50
CA GLY A 25 16.35 -14.38 -23.86
C GLY A 25 17.10 -15.42 -24.70
N ASP A 26 17.82 -16.36 -24.08
CA ASP A 26 18.59 -17.39 -24.78
C ASP A 26 17.77 -18.63 -25.17
N GLY A 27 16.49 -18.69 -24.76
CA GLY A 27 15.58 -19.79 -25.01
C GLY A 27 15.65 -20.92 -23.96
N VAL A 28 16.45 -20.76 -22.91
CA VAL A 28 16.51 -21.65 -21.73
C VAL A 28 15.94 -20.89 -20.53
N GLU A 29 15.11 -21.55 -19.74
CA GLU A 29 14.51 -20.90 -18.57
C GLU A 29 15.49 -20.84 -17.38
N GLU A 30 15.54 -19.68 -16.74
CA GLU A 30 16.10 -19.50 -15.40
C GLU A 30 15.08 -19.90 -14.34
N ALA A 31 15.57 -20.29 -13.17
CA ALA A 31 14.76 -20.57 -11.99
C ALA A 31 14.87 -19.44 -10.97
N ALA A 32 13.74 -18.86 -10.56
CA ALA A 32 13.62 -18.00 -9.39
C ALA A 32 13.03 -18.80 -8.22
N MET A 33 13.81 -18.99 -7.17
CA MET A 33 13.45 -19.78 -5.98
C MET A 33 13.15 -18.84 -4.80
N PRO A 34 11.89 -18.70 -4.37
CA PRO A 34 11.53 -17.88 -3.22
C PRO A 34 12.14 -18.41 -1.91
N LEU A 35 12.47 -17.48 -1.01
CA LEU A 35 12.98 -17.75 0.33
C LEU A 35 11.95 -17.30 1.37
N PHE A 36 11.44 -18.24 2.15
CA PHE A 36 10.49 -17.99 3.24
C PHE A 36 11.22 -17.61 4.53
N SER A 37 10.71 -16.60 5.23
CA SER A 37 11.29 -16.10 6.49
C SER A 37 11.21 -17.08 7.66
N GLY A 38 10.29 -18.05 7.62
CA GLY A 38 9.92 -18.86 8.78
C GLY A 38 8.85 -18.22 9.67
N GLY A 39 8.30 -17.05 9.30
CA GLY A 39 7.34 -16.31 10.11
C GLY A 39 6.34 -15.47 9.30
N THR A 40 5.84 -14.39 9.91
CA THR A 40 4.74 -13.58 9.35
C THR A 40 5.14 -12.70 8.17
N ALA A 41 6.45 -12.53 7.93
CA ALA A 41 6.97 -11.79 6.79
C ALA A 41 6.75 -12.54 5.46
N GLY A 42 6.38 -13.82 5.47
CA GLY A 42 6.20 -14.57 4.24
C GLY A 42 7.53 -14.81 3.54
N ASN A 43 7.53 -14.71 2.20
CA ASN A 43 8.76 -14.70 1.42
C ASN A 43 9.48 -13.35 1.58
N ILE A 44 10.81 -13.41 1.71
CA ILE A 44 11.69 -12.26 1.99
C ILE A 44 12.77 -12.08 0.92
N GLY A 45 12.69 -12.88 -0.15
CA GLY A 45 13.60 -12.80 -1.26
C GLY A 45 13.44 -13.97 -2.21
N ALA A 46 14.25 -13.97 -3.27
CA ALA A 46 14.40 -15.10 -4.16
C ALA A 46 15.86 -15.23 -4.62
N LEU A 47 16.28 -16.46 -4.87
CA LEU A 47 17.55 -16.79 -5.51
C LEU A 47 17.32 -17.09 -6.98
N ILE A 48 18.15 -16.54 -7.86
CA ILE A 48 18.05 -16.71 -9.30
C ILE A 48 19.13 -17.66 -9.76
N PHE A 49 18.73 -18.76 -10.38
CA PHE A 49 19.62 -19.74 -10.95
C PHE A 49 19.47 -19.77 -12.46
N ARG A 50 20.60 -19.78 -13.15
CA ARG A 50 20.69 -20.04 -14.59
C ARG A 50 21.26 -21.42 -14.85
N MET A 51 21.03 -21.96 -16.04
CA MET A 51 21.68 -23.20 -16.44
C MET A 51 23.18 -22.94 -16.70
N GLY A 52 24.04 -23.66 -15.97
CA GLY A 52 25.45 -23.77 -16.29
C GLY A 52 25.72 -24.96 -17.21
N ALA A 53 26.97 -25.15 -17.64
CA ALA A 53 27.34 -26.24 -18.55
C ALA A 53 27.05 -27.66 -18.02
N ARG A 54 26.89 -27.82 -16.69
CA ARG A 54 26.66 -29.13 -16.04
C ARG A 54 25.66 -29.09 -14.89
N SER A 55 25.45 -27.93 -14.28
CA SER A 55 24.56 -27.75 -13.14
C SER A 55 24.03 -26.33 -13.12
N PRO A 56 22.90 -26.08 -12.44
CA PRO A 56 22.46 -24.73 -12.13
C PRO A 56 23.56 -23.94 -11.40
N VAL A 57 23.68 -22.66 -11.74
CA VAL A 57 24.60 -21.73 -11.10
C VAL A 57 23.78 -20.55 -10.58
N LEU A 58 24.04 -20.13 -9.34
CA LEU A 58 23.45 -18.92 -8.79
C LEU A 58 23.91 -17.72 -9.64
N ALA A 59 22.97 -17.07 -10.32
CA ALA A 59 23.21 -15.86 -11.09
C ALA A 59 23.11 -14.63 -10.19
N ASP A 60 22.00 -14.51 -9.45
CA ASP A 60 21.73 -13.34 -8.62
C ASP A 60 20.72 -13.64 -7.50
N LYS A 61 20.33 -12.60 -6.76
CA LYS A 61 19.32 -12.64 -5.71
C LYS A 61 18.51 -11.34 -5.69
N VAL A 62 17.28 -11.40 -5.21
CA VAL A 62 16.43 -10.24 -4.97
C VAL A 62 15.86 -10.32 -3.56
N GLY A 63 15.91 -9.21 -2.82
CA GLY A 63 15.40 -9.09 -1.46
C GLY A 63 14.04 -8.41 -1.44
N GLY A 64 13.29 -8.61 -0.35
CA GLY A 64 11.99 -7.99 -0.22
C GLY A 64 11.29 -8.28 1.09
N TYR A 65 10.06 -7.78 1.21
CA TYR A 65 9.19 -8.03 2.35
C TYR A 65 7.79 -8.44 1.88
N LYS A 66 7.31 -9.60 2.37
CA LYS A 66 6.08 -10.24 1.87
C LYS A 66 6.07 -10.33 0.36
N LEU A 67 7.22 -10.78 -0.14
CA LEU A 67 7.53 -10.84 -1.55
C LEU A 67 6.69 -11.93 -2.23
N ALA A 68 6.35 -11.74 -3.49
CA ALA A 68 5.90 -12.81 -4.37
C ALA A 68 6.72 -12.78 -5.65
N VAL A 69 6.99 -13.95 -6.21
CA VAL A 69 7.65 -14.12 -7.50
C VAL A 69 6.62 -14.65 -8.48
N GLY A 70 6.58 -14.06 -9.68
CA GLY A 70 5.69 -14.49 -10.74
C GLY A 70 6.25 -14.16 -12.11
N VAL A 71 5.44 -14.42 -13.13
CA VAL A 71 5.74 -14.10 -14.53
C VAL A 71 4.62 -13.25 -15.09
N GLU A 72 4.98 -12.10 -15.67
CA GLU A 72 4.05 -11.27 -16.45
C GLU A 72 4.66 -11.02 -17.83
N GLN A 73 3.89 -11.25 -18.89
CA GLN A 73 4.33 -11.01 -20.28
C GLN A 73 5.68 -11.67 -20.61
N GLY A 74 5.93 -12.86 -20.06
CA GLY A 74 7.17 -13.62 -20.28
C GLY A 74 8.39 -13.06 -19.53
N ARG A 75 8.20 -12.23 -18.51
CA ARG A 75 9.29 -11.68 -17.68
C ARG A 75 9.10 -11.97 -16.22
N LEU A 76 10.23 -12.10 -15.50
CA LEU A 76 10.24 -12.20 -14.05
C LEU A 76 9.65 -10.92 -13.44
N VAL A 77 8.62 -11.07 -12.62
CA VAL A 77 8.06 -9.99 -11.81
C VAL A 77 8.14 -10.37 -10.34
N VAL A 78 8.64 -9.43 -9.54
CA VAL A 78 8.73 -9.54 -8.09
C VAL A 78 7.83 -8.47 -7.49
N SER A 79 6.86 -8.88 -6.67
CA SER A 79 6.00 -7.92 -5.96
C SER A 79 6.37 -7.82 -4.48
N ASN A 80 6.33 -6.64 -3.89
CA ASN A 80 6.51 -6.42 -2.45
C ASN A 80 5.30 -5.74 -1.82
N ALA A 81 5.06 -5.95 -0.53
CA ALA A 81 4.00 -5.25 0.19
C ALA A 81 4.40 -3.80 0.51
N LEU A 82 3.49 -2.85 0.25
CA LEU A 82 3.64 -1.43 0.58
C LEU A 82 2.71 -1.04 1.72
N TYR A 83 3.27 -0.41 2.76
CA TYR A 83 2.55 0.04 3.95
C TYR A 83 2.64 1.56 4.06
N ALA A 84 1.52 2.20 4.40
CA ALA A 84 1.44 3.61 4.75
C ALA A 84 1.96 3.90 6.18
N GLY A 85 2.34 2.86 6.92
CA GLY A 85 3.05 2.92 8.21
C GLY A 85 2.15 2.87 9.44
N TRP A 86 0.83 2.85 9.27
CA TRP A 86 -0.13 2.74 10.36
C TRP A 86 -0.88 1.40 10.37
N GLU A 87 -0.83 0.66 9.25
CA GLU A 87 -1.58 -0.57 9.07
C GLU A 87 -0.95 -1.73 9.85
N PRO A 88 -1.77 -2.69 10.32
CA PRO A 88 -1.26 -3.95 10.81
C PRO A 88 -0.51 -4.71 9.71
N ASN A 89 0.48 -5.51 10.11
CA ASN A 89 1.30 -6.28 9.18
C ASN A 89 0.54 -7.35 8.34
N CYS A 90 -0.76 -7.56 8.56
CA CYS A 90 -1.56 -8.43 7.68
C CYS A 90 -1.97 -7.74 6.38
N CYS A 91 -1.98 -6.41 6.37
CA CYS A 91 -2.94 -5.65 5.58
C CYS A 91 -2.27 -4.43 4.95
N PRO A 92 -1.37 -4.63 3.97
CA PRO A 92 -0.71 -3.52 3.29
C PRO A 92 -1.71 -2.68 2.49
N SER A 93 -1.40 -1.39 2.30
CA SER A 93 -2.18 -0.49 1.45
C SER A 93 -1.95 -0.69 -0.04
N GLY A 94 -0.81 -1.27 -0.42
CA GLY A 94 -0.47 -1.48 -1.83
C GLY A 94 0.59 -2.53 -2.05
N ARG A 95 1.04 -2.62 -3.30
CA ARG A 95 2.15 -3.47 -3.74
C ARG A 95 3.03 -2.72 -4.71
N SER A 96 4.34 -2.92 -4.61
CA SER A 96 5.25 -2.60 -5.69
C SER A 96 5.44 -3.84 -6.57
N TYR A 97 5.76 -3.63 -7.84
CA TYR A 97 6.06 -4.65 -8.82
C TYR A 97 7.30 -4.24 -9.59
N ASP A 98 8.34 -5.05 -9.47
CA ASP A 98 9.60 -4.90 -10.17
C ASP A 98 9.70 -5.97 -11.25
N THR A 99 9.80 -5.55 -12.50
CA THR A 99 10.02 -6.43 -13.64
C THR A 99 11.50 -6.49 -13.96
N TYR A 100 12.05 -7.69 -14.10
CA TYR A 100 13.48 -7.89 -14.30
C TYR A 100 13.80 -8.59 -15.62
N VAL A 101 15.03 -8.35 -16.08
CA VAL A 101 15.74 -9.15 -17.09
C VAL A 101 17.09 -9.57 -16.53
N LEU A 102 17.63 -10.70 -17.01
CA LEU A 102 18.96 -11.15 -16.64
C LEU A 102 19.96 -10.69 -17.72
N GLN A 103 20.91 -9.84 -17.34
CA GLN A 103 21.92 -9.32 -18.27
C GLN A 103 23.30 -9.33 -17.62
N GLY A 104 24.28 -9.90 -18.32
CA GLY A 104 25.64 -10.04 -17.78
C GLY A 104 25.68 -10.91 -16.51
N GLY A 105 24.73 -11.83 -16.36
CA GLY A 105 24.61 -12.69 -15.17
C GLY A 105 24.06 -11.99 -13.93
N ARG A 106 23.40 -10.83 -14.08
CA ARG A 106 22.75 -10.11 -12.98
C ARG A 106 21.35 -9.65 -13.36
N LEU A 107 20.45 -9.63 -12.39
CA LEU A 107 19.15 -9.03 -12.57
C LEU A 107 19.32 -7.53 -12.82
N GLN A 108 18.64 -7.02 -13.83
CA GLN A 108 18.49 -5.60 -14.08
C GLN A 108 17.01 -5.25 -14.02
N LEU A 109 16.69 -4.23 -13.21
CA LEU A 109 15.35 -3.69 -13.13
C LEU A 109 14.99 -3.05 -14.48
N LEU A 110 13.96 -3.58 -15.12
CA LEU A 110 13.47 -3.07 -16.38
C LEU A 110 12.33 -2.07 -16.19
N ALA A 111 11.44 -2.35 -15.25
CA ALA A 111 10.31 -1.50 -14.93
C ALA A 111 9.92 -1.66 -13.46
N HIS A 112 9.42 -0.58 -12.88
CA HIS A 112 8.85 -0.53 -11.54
C HIS A 112 7.46 0.11 -11.62
N ARG A 113 6.51 -0.41 -10.86
CA ARG A 113 5.19 0.19 -10.67
C ARG A 113 4.69 -0.08 -9.26
N ASP A 114 3.90 0.85 -8.74
CA ASP A 114 3.17 0.70 -7.49
C ASP A 114 1.68 0.69 -7.76
N GLU A 115 0.96 -0.15 -7.04
CA GLU A 115 -0.49 -0.28 -7.13
C GLU A 115 -1.11 -0.31 -5.74
N GLY A 116 -2.18 0.47 -5.55
CA GLY A 116 -2.97 0.43 -4.33
C GLY A 116 -3.91 -0.77 -4.30
N ILE A 117 -4.01 -1.41 -3.14
CA ILE A 117 -5.00 -2.46 -2.86
C ILE A 117 -6.33 -1.76 -2.51
N ALA A 118 -7.35 -1.93 -3.34
CA ALA A 118 -8.61 -1.21 -3.20
C ALA A 118 -9.30 -1.44 -1.84
N GLU A 119 -9.13 -2.63 -1.27
CA GLU A 119 -9.67 -3.02 0.04
C GLU A 119 -9.09 -2.21 1.21
N ALA A 120 -7.93 -1.56 1.02
CA ALA A 120 -7.33 -0.68 2.02
C ALA A 120 -7.92 0.75 2.03
N GLN A 121 -8.66 1.14 0.98
CA GLN A 121 -9.32 2.44 0.90
C GLN A 121 -10.29 2.70 2.07
N PRO A 122 -11.26 1.81 2.39
CA PRO A 122 -12.16 2.04 3.52
C PRO A 122 -11.40 2.15 4.84
N LEU A 123 -10.36 1.34 5.06
CA LEU A 123 -9.54 1.39 6.28
C LEU A 123 -8.82 2.74 6.43
N THR A 124 -8.39 3.34 5.32
CA THR A 124 -7.77 4.68 5.31
C THR A 124 -8.77 5.76 5.71
N VAL A 125 -10.01 5.67 5.23
CA VAL A 125 -11.09 6.60 5.59
C VAL A 125 -11.52 6.42 7.05
N GLU A 126 -11.61 5.19 7.54
CA GLU A 126 -11.86 4.89 8.96
C GLU A 126 -10.76 5.49 9.84
N ARG A 127 -9.49 5.28 9.47
CA ARG A 127 -8.34 5.85 10.17
C ARG A 127 -8.39 7.37 10.22
N PHE A 128 -8.77 8.02 9.12
CA PHE A 128 -8.92 9.48 9.06
C PHE A 128 -9.91 10.00 10.12
N TYR A 129 -11.11 9.43 10.20
CA TYR A 129 -12.09 9.86 11.20
C TYR A 129 -11.74 9.42 12.62
N GLU A 130 -11.07 8.27 12.80
CA GLU A 130 -10.53 7.87 14.11
C GLU A 130 -9.54 8.90 14.65
N LEU A 131 -8.64 9.40 13.80
CA LEU A 131 -7.65 10.42 14.16
C LEU A 131 -8.32 11.75 14.52
N ILE A 132 -9.36 12.17 13.79
CA ILE A 132 -10.15 13.35 14.15
C ILE A 132 -10.80 13.18 15.52
N ARG A 133 -11.43 12.02 15.78
CA ARG A 133 -12.04 11.70 17.08
C ARG A 133 -11.02 11.76 18.22
N ARG A 134 -9.79 11.31 17.98
CA ARG A 134 -8.68 11.37 18.95
C ARG A 134 -8.00 12.73 19.07
N LYS A 135 -8.44 13.73 18.30
CA LYS A 135 -7.81 15.06 18.21
C LYS A 135 -6.39 15.04 17.65
N GLU A 136 -6.02 13.98 16.94
CA GLU A 136 -4.74 13.85 16.23
C GLU A 136 -4.82 14.51 14.83
N LEU A 137 -5.17 15.80 14.81
CA LEU A 137 -5.53 16.52 13.58
C LEU A 137 -4.39 16.58 12.55
N ALA A 138 -3.14 16.73 12.99
CA ALA A 138 -1.99 16.70 12.08
C ALA A 138 -1.83 15.36 11.36
N ALA A 139 -2.07 14.25 12.06
CA ALA A 139 -2.00 12.92 11.46
C ALA A 139 -3.17 12.67 10.50
N ALA A 140 -4.39 13.08 10.88
CA ALA A 140 -5.55 13.03 9.99
C ALA A 140 -5.32 13.85 8.71
N TYR A 141 -4.81 15.07 8.84
CA TYR A 141 -4.44 15.92 7.71
C TYR A 141 -3.39 15.27 6.81
N GLY A 142 -2.45 14.53 7.40
CA GLY A 142 -1.43 13.76 6.69
C GLY A 142 -1.99 12.72 5.71
N LEU A 143 -3.22 12.22 5.94
CA LEU A 143 -3.91 11.27 5.06
C LEU A 143 -4.62 11.95 3.87
N LEU A 144 -4.72 13.28 3.87
CA LEU A 144 -5.23 14.01 2.71
C LEU A 144 -4.21 14.00 1.57
N SER A 145 -4.71 14.04 0.33
CA SER A 145 -3.85 14.18 -0.85
C SER A 145 -3.16 15.55 -0.85
N ALA A 146 -2.05 15.68 -1.59
CA ALA A 146 -1.38 16.97 -1.75
C ALA A 146 -2.31 18.05 -2.35
N ALA A 147 -3.21 17.67 -3.27
CA ALA A 147 -4.18 18.58 -3.85
C ALA A 147 -5.21 19.06 -2.80
N GLN A 148 -5.71 18.14 -1.96
CA GLN A 148 -6.66 18.44 -0.91
C GLN A 148 -6.02 19.30 0.19
N GLN A 149 -4.76 19.04 0.55
CA GLN A 149 -3.97 19.86 1.48
C GLN A 149 -3.71 21.26 0.92
N ALA A 150 -3.40 21.38 -0.37
CA ALA A 150 -3.20 22.68 -1.01
C ALA A 150 -4.50 23.52 -1.04
N ALA A 151 -5.65 22.88 -1.27
CA ALA A 151 -6.95 23.54 -1.28
C ALA A 151 -7.46 23.91 0.13
N ASN A 152 -6.98 23.23 1.18
CA ASN A 152 -7.43 23.41 2.55
C ASN A 152 -6.22 23.52 3.49
N PRO A 153 -5.60 24.71 3.62
CA PRO A 153 -4.44 24.89 4.50
C PRO A 153 -4.70 24.40 5.92
N TYR A 154 -3.70 23.77 6.54
CA TYR A 154 -3.84 23.04 7.81
C TYR A 154 -4.57 23.83 8.89
N ASP A 155 -4.19 25.09 9.15
CA ASP A 155 -4.80 25.89 10.22
C ASP A 155 -6.31 26.12 9.99
N ALA A 156 -6.71 26.41 8.75
CA ALA A 156 -8.11 26.61 8.38
C ALA A 156 -8.90 25.30 8.45
N TRP A 157 -8.30 24.20 7.99
CA TRP A 157 -8.89 22.87 8.05
C TRP A 157 -9.08 22.41 9.52
N ALA A 158 -8.05 22.56 10.35
CA ALA A 158 -8.06 22.18 11.75
C ALA A 158 -9.06 23.00 12.57
N ALA A 159 -9.21 24.29 12.27
CA ALA A 159 -10.22 25.15 12.90
C ALA A 159 -11.66 24.63 12.70
N GLY A 160 -11.93 23.94 11.58
CA GLY A 160 -13.23 23.30 11.32
C GLY A 160 -13.60 22.21 12.34
N PHE A 161 -12.62 21.62 13.02
CA PHE A 161 -12.80 20.57 14.03
C PHE A 161 -12.57 21.05 15.47
N ALA A 162 -12.38 22.37 15.68
CA ALA A 162 -12.06 22.93 16.98
C ALA A 162 -13.12 22.62 18.03
N ASN A 163 -14.40 22.65 17.64
CA ASN A 163 -15.52 22.39 18.54
C ASN A 163 -16.01 20.94 18.53
N THR A 164 -15.46 20.08 17.68
CA THR A 164 -15.90 18.68 17.61
C THR A 164 -15.57 17.96 18.91
N ILE A 165 -16.51 17.21 19.45
CA ILE A 165 -16.33 16.40 20.67
C ILE A 165 -16.14 14.95 20.27
N ASP A 166 -16.99 14.45 19.37
CA ASP A 166 -16.94 13.10 18.86
C ASP A 166 -17.28 13.09 17.36
N VAL A 167 -16.69 12.13 16.64
CA VAL A 167 -17.06 11.80 15.27
C VAL A 167 -17.05 10.28 15.11
N GLN A 168 -18.16 9.76 14.64
CA GLN A 168 -18.33 8.34 14.34
C GLN A 168 -18.58 8.20 12.85
N ALA A 169 -17.84 7.30 12.21
CA ALA A 169 -17.97 7.01 10.80
C ALA A 169 -18.41 5.56 10.60
N THR A 170 -19.38 5.35 9.72
CA THR A 170 -19.64 4.06 9.08
C THR A 170 -19.19 4.18 7.63
N VAL A 171 -18.36 3.23 7.19
CA VAL A 171 -17.74 3.24 5.88
C VAL A 171 -18.24 2.05 5.07
N SER A 172 -18.50 2.26 3.79
CA SER A 172 -18.84 1.19 2.86
C SER A 172 -18.19 1.42 1.49
N VAL A 173 -17.96 0.33 0.78
CA VAL A 173 -17.40 0.33 -0.57
C VAL A 173 -18.47 -0.10 -1.56
N ASP A 174 -18.50 0.56 -2.72
CA ASP A 174 -19.27 0.11 -3.87
C ASP A 174 -18.30 -0.50 -4.89
N PRO A 175 -18.35 -1.82 -5.12
CA PRO A 175 -17.47 -2.49 -6.09
C PRO A 175 -17.57 -1.92 -7.52
N SER A 176 -18.66 -1.23 -7.85
CA SER A 176 -18.86 -0.61 -9.17
C SER A 176 -18.27 0.80 -9.28
N ALA A 177 -17.87 1.42 -8.17
CA ALA A 177 -17.29 2.75 -8.12
C ALA A 177 -15.83 2.69 -7.60
N PRO A 178 -14.86 2.35 -8.46
CA PRO A 178 -13.47 2.26 -8.03
C PRO A 178 -13.01 3.60 -7.46
N ASN A 179 -12.13 3.53 -6.46
CA ASN A 179 -11.55 4.70 -5.81
C ASN A 179 -12.59 5.62 -5.14
N THR A 180 -13.76 5.09 -4.81
CA THR A 180 -14.82 5.83 -4.12
C THR A 180 -15.23 5.09 -2.86
N VAL A 181 -15.19 5.79 -1.73
CA VAL A 181 -15.57 5.26 -0.42
C VAL A 181 -16.77 6.03 0.10
N SER A 182 -17.86 5.32 0.37
CA SER A 182 -19.07 5.91 0.95
C SER A 182 -18.91 6.04 2.46
N VAL A 183 -19.42 7.15 3.01
CA VAL A 183 -19.38 7.44 4.44
C VAL A 183 -20.72 7.93 4.95
N ALA A 184 -21.09 7.47 6.14
CA ALA A 184 -22.12 8.06 6.98
C ALA A 184 -21.49 8.48 8.30
N LEU A 185 -21.66 9.75 8.67
CA LEU A 185 -21.02 10.35 9.84
C LEU A 185 -22.07 10.79 10.84
N THR A 186 -21.77 10.60 12.12
CA THR A 186 -22.42 11.30 13.23
C THR A 186 -21.37 12.11 13.95
N ALA A 187 -21.50 13.44 13.93
CA ALA A 187 -20.59 14.35 14.62
C ALA A 187 -21.33 15.07 15.75
N THR A 188 -20.69 15.14 16.91
CA THR A 188 -21.18 15.90 18.05
C THR A 188 -20.22 17.05 18.30
N ASP A 189 -20.72 18.28 18.26
CA ASP A 189 -19.93 19.50 18.47
C ASP A 189 -20.39 20.24 19.73
N ALA A 190 -19.47 20.93 20.40
CA ALA A 190 -19.79 21.91 21.43
C ALA A 190 -20.47 23.13 20.79
N THR A 191 -21.48 23.69 21.46
CA THR A 191 -22.08 24.96 21.08
C THR A 191 -21.45 26.12 21.85
N PRO A 192 -21.44 27.35 21.30
CA PRO A 192 -20.92 28.52 22.01
C PRO A 192 -21.60 28.81 23.35
N GLU A 193 -22.86 28.36 23.50
CA GLU A 193 -23.70 28.56 24.68
C GLU A 193 -23.45 27.51 25.79
N GLY A 194 -22.49 26.59 25.60
CA GLY A 194 -22.14 25.56 26.59
C GLY A 194 -22.93 24.27 26.49
N GLY A 195 -23.63 24.04 25.37
CA GLY A 195 -24.35 22.81 25.04
C GLY A 195 -23.61 21.93 24.02
N GLN A 196 -24.31 20.92 23.51
CA GLN A 196 -23.83 20.07 22.41
C GLN A 196 -24.87 19.98 21.32
N VAL A 197 -24.42 19.81 20.09
CA VAL A 197 -25.29 19.56 18.93
C VAL A 197 -24.76 18.35 18.18
N THR A 198 -25.64 17.39 17.90
CA THR A 198 -25.34 16.23 17.07
C THR A 198 -25.89 16.43 15.68
N ARG A 199 -25.06 16.21 14.67
CA ARG A 199 -25.41 16.30 13.25
C ARG A 199 -25.03 15.02 12.53
N ARG A 200 -25.77 14.71 11.48
CA ARG A 200 -25.49 13.59 10.60
C ARG A 200 -25.07 14.09 9.24
N PHE A 201 -24.15 13.37 8.63
CA PHE A 201 -23.68 13.64 7.27
C PHE A 201 -23.61 12.33 6.50
N ALA A 202 -23.77 12.41 5.19
CA ALA A 202 -23.52 11.28 4.30
C ALA A 202 -22.88 11.76 3.01
N GLY A 203 -22.13 10.89 2.36
CA GLY A 203 -21.49 11.22 1.10
C GLY A 203 -20.37 10.26 0.73
N THR A 204 -19.44 10.74 -0.08
CA THR A 204 -18.31 9.95 -0.55
C THR A 204 -16.98 10.68 -0.44
N TRP A 205 -15.93 9.90 -0.29
CA TRP A 205 -14.55 10.29 -0.56
C TRP A 205 -14.12 9.69 -1.90
N ARG A 206 -13.49 10.51 -2.74
CA ARG A 206 -12.64 10.05 -3.84
C ARG A 206 -11.24 9.81 -3.29
N MET A 207 -10.71 8.63 -3.56
CA MET A 207 -9.40 8.17 -3.12
C MET A 207 -8.39 8.27 -4.27
N VAL A 208 -7.13 8.52 -3.96
CA VAL A 208 -6.02 8.43 -4.91
C VAL A 208 -4.85 7.69 -4.28
N TRP A 209 -4.10 6.94 -5.08
CA TRP A 209 -2.85 6.36 -4.65
C TRP A 209 -1.77 7.45 -4.64
N ASP A 210 -1.05 7.61 -3.53
CA ASP A 210 0.08 8.54 -3.41
C ASP A 210 1.39 7.75 -3.62
N PRO A 211 2.05 7.85 -4.79
CA PRO A 211 3.30 7.14 -5.02
C PRO A 211 4.49 7.76 -4.27
N ALA A 212 4.39 9.02 -3.82
CA ALA A 212 5.46 9.66 -3.05
C ALA A 212 5.42 9.23 -1.57
N ARG A 213 4.25 8.80 -1.09
CA ARG A 213 4.02 8.25 0.25
C ARG A 213 3.13 7.01 0.11
N PRO A 214 3.71 5.82 -0.12
CA PRO A 214 2.96 4.62 -0.46
C PRO A 214 1.72 4.42 0.42
N GLY A 215 0.54 4.65 -0.14
CA GLY A 215 -0.72 4.65 0.60
C GLY A 215 -1.86 5.31 -0.16
N TRP A 216 -3.09 5.04 0.28
CA TRP A 216 -4.26 5.75 -0.19
C TRP A 216 -4.38 7.12 0.49
N ALA A 217 -4.72 8.13 -0.28
CA ALA A 217 -4.97 9.48 0.19
C ALA A 217 -6.40 9.92 -0.12
N LEU A 218 -6.99 10.71 0.78
CA LEU A 218 -8.31 11.30 0.64
C LEU A 218 -8.21 12.56 -0.24
N ASP A 219 -8.75 12.51 -1.46
CA ASP A 219 -8.48 13.52 -2.50
C ASP A 219 -9.62 14.52 -2.69
N ALA A 220 -10.86 14.08 -2.59
CA ALA A 220 -12.02 14.97 -2.65
C ALA A 220 -13.19 14.40 -1.86
N ALA A 221 -13.85 15.24 -1.07
CA ALA A 221 -15.07 14.88 -0.36
C ALA A 221 -16.29 15.49 -1.05
N ASN A 222 -17.34 14.69 -1.18
CA ASN A 222 -18.70 15.16 -1.45
C ASN A 222 -19.59 14.66 -0.31
N ILE A 223 -19.64 15.42 0.78
CA ILE A 223 -20.31 15.04 2.02
C ILE A 223 -21.26 16.16 2.43
N THR A 224 -22.53 15.84 2.64
CA THR A 224 -23.58 16.80 2.96
C THR A 224 -24.33 16.42 4.24
N PRO A 225 -24.89 17.40 4.97
CA PRO A 225 -25.78 17.11 6.09
C PRO A 225 -26.98 16.27 5.65
N VAL A 226 -27.42 15.36 6.52
CA VAL A 226 -28.65 14.56 6.35
C VAL A 226 -29.55 14.66 7.58
N PRO A 227 -30.86 14.42 7.44
CA PRO A 227 -31.82 14.45 8.56
C PRO A 227 -31.51 13.49 9.72
#